data_AF-A0A6A5VQ42-F1
#
_entry.id   AF-A0A6A5VQ42-F1
#
_cell.length_a   1.000
_cell.length_b   1.000
_cell.length_c   1.000
_cell.angle_alpha   90.00
_cell.angle_beta   90.00
_cell.angle_gamma   90.00
#
_symmetry.space_group_name_H-M   'P 1'
#
loop_
_entity.id
_entity.type
_entity.pdbx_description
1 polymer ?
#
loop_
_entity_poly.entity_id
_entity_poly.type
_entity_poly.pdbx_seq_one_letter_code
_entity_poly.pdbx_strand_id
1 'polypeptide(L)'
;GKVYGVCSIIREDLVQNLNAQVRTVDWDKEGRVSVVELKTASTKFALFNIYAVNGTDNPYRDPATGAVRGTRHDRKLAFHRLLMEECLSLENNGWKVLLAGDMNVAPARIDGHPRLRTSPQQHVVNRADFDTKFLREKNQAEVNVFNGVDVWRKSHKEEARYTYFPGSRGLGSSCDRVDYAIAGRSMRDRGMVTGSGILDSEAERGPSDHVPIWIEISMDTSNEKKKNSIDGQEPERAPIGYATAIVKGYTGHIKL
;
A
#
# COMPACT_ATOMS: atom_id res chain seq x y z
N GLY A 1 23.87 -8.05 -1.21
CA GLY A 1 23.11 -7.08 -2.04
C GLY A 1 22.94 -5.77 -1.30
N LYS A 2 22.29 -4.76 -1.88
CA LYS A 2 21.81 -3.61 -1.07
C LYS A 2 20.74 -4.13 -0.12
N VAL A 3 20.82 -3.77 1.15
CA VAL A 3 19.75 -3.97 2.13
C VAL A 3 18.75 -2.84 1.92
N TYR A 4 17.48 -3.18 1.71
CA TYR A 4 16.38 -2.21 1.74
C TYR A 4 15.70 -2.28 3.10
N GLY A 5 14.72 -1.42 3.34
CA GLY A 5 13.99 -1.44 4.59
C GLY A 5 12.68 -0.69 4.49
N VAL A 6 11.67 -1.22 5.17
CA VAL A 6 10.43 -0.53 5.51
C VAL A 6 10.30 -0.52 7.03
N CYS A 7 9.73 0.55 7.57
CA CYS A 7 9.49 0.70 9.00
C CYS A 7 8.04 1.12 9.22
N SER A 8 7.37 0.45 10.14
CA SER A 8 6.01 0.79 10.56
C SER A 8 6.06 1.31 11.98
N ILE A 9 5.57 2.53 12.19
CA ILE A 9 5.42 3.13 13.52
C ILE A 9 3.96 3.01 13.90
N ILE A 10 3.70 2.38 15.05
CA ILE A 10 2.35 2.14 15.55
C ILE A 10 2.24 2.83 16.91
N ARG A 11 1.15 3.57 17.12
CA ARG A 11 0.89 4.14 18.44
C ARG A 11 0.66 3.04 19.47
N GLU A 12 1.20 3.23 20.66
CA GLU A 12 1.15 2.25 21.74
C GLU A 12 -0.28 1.85 22.13
N ASP A 13 -1.22 2.79 22.12
CA ASP A 13 -2.63 2.52 22.43
C ASP A 13 -3.31 1.60 21.40
N LEU A 14 -2.94 1.70 20.12
CA LEU A 14 -3.43 0.77 19.09
C LEU A 14 -2.85 -0.63 19.28
N VAL A 15 -1.60 -0.74 19.74
CA VAL A 15 -0.98 -2.04 20.03
C VAL A 15 -1.75 -2.77 21.13
N GLN A 16 -2.10 -2.05 22.20
CA GLN A 16 -2.82 -2.60 23.34
C GLN A 16 -4.29 -2.92 23.00
N ASN A 17 -4.98 -2.01 22.31
CA ASN A 17 -6.43 -2.12 22.08
C ASN A 17 -6.80 -3.03 20.90
N LEU A 18 -5.92 -3.15 19.90
CA LEU A 18 -6.20 -3.87 18.65
C LEU A 18 -5.33 -5.10 18.45
N ASN A 19 -4.69 -5.63 19.51
CA ASN A 19 -3.81 -6.79 19.45
C ASN A 19 -2.86 -6.73 18.24
N ALA A 20 -2.12 -5.62 18.14
CA ALA A 20 -1.32 -5.35 16.95
C ALA A 20 -0.12 -6.30 16.87
N GLN A 21 0.09 -6.89 15.70
CA GLN A 21 1.23 -7.73 15.40
C GLN A 21 1.92 -7.21 14.15
N VAL A 22 3.25 -7.26 14.12
CA VAL A 22 4.03 -6.89 12.94
C VAL A 22 4.80 -8.10 12.49
N ARG A 23 4.69 -8.43 11.20
CA ARG A 23 5.44 -9.51 10.58
C ARG A 23 5.94 -9.09 9.20
N THR A 24 6.76 -9.95 8.61
CA THR A 24 7.09 -9.88 7.19
C THR A 24 6.46 -11.07 6.44
N VAL A 25 6.82 -11.24 5.17
CA VAL A 25 6.40 -12.33 4.30
C VAL A 25 7.61 -13.16 3.90
N ASP A 26 7.46 -14.48 3.82
CA ASP A 26 8.61 -15.39 3.64
C ASP A 26 9.35 -15.19 2.33
N TRP A 27 8.67 -14.70 1.30
CA TRP A 27 9.22 -14.47 -0.03
C TRP A 27 9.96 -13.14 -0.16
N ASP A 28 9.86 -12.24 0.82
CA ASP A 28 10.56 -10.95 0.78
C ASP A 28 11.92 -11.04 1.47
N LYS A 29 12.95 -11.35 0.66
CA LYS A 29 14.35 -11.40 1.13
C LYS A 29 15.04 -10.03 1.12
N GLU A 30 14.33 -8.97 0.76
CA GLU A 30 14.89 -7.63 0.56
C GLU A 30 14.48 -6.62 1.64
N GLY A 31 13.48 -6.93 2.48
CA GLY A 31 12.98 -6.02 3.51
C GLY A 31 12.08 -4.91 2.94
N ARG A 32 11.29 -5.23 1.92
CA ARG A 32 10.38 -4.36 1.18
C ARG A 32 8.94 -4.37 1.70
N VAL A 33 8.57 -5.33 2.54
CA VAL A 33 7.20 -5.51 3.03
C VAL A 33 7.20 -5.70 4.55
N SER A 34 6.41 -4.87 5.20
CA SER A 34 6.01 -5.01 6.61
C SER A 34 4.49 -5.09 6.66
N VAL A 35 3.98 -6.12 7.33
CA VAL A 35 2.54 -6.35 7.50
C VAL A 35 2.19 -6.06 8.95
N VAL A 36 1.39 -5.02 9.16
CA VAL A 36 0.78 -4.69 10.45
C VAL A 36 -0.61 -5.31 10.49
N GLU A 37 -0.77 -6.30 11.37
CA GLU A 37 -2.01 -6.99 11.61
C GLU A 37 -2.69 -6.42 12.87
N LEU A 38 -3.93 -5.94 12.73
CA LEU A 38 -4.77 -5.45 13.82
C LEU A 38 -6.01 -6.35 13.93
N LYS A 39 -6.37 -6.75 15.15
CA LYS A 39 -7.50 -7.64 15.44
C LYS A 39 -8.37 -7.06 16.56
N THR A 40 -9.65 -6.93 16.29
CA THR A 40 -10.71 -6.77 17.30
C THR A 40 -11.51 -8.08 17.40
N ALA A 41 -12.51 -8.11 18.28
CA ALA A 41 -13.43 -9.24 18.36
C ALA A 41 -14.16 -9.51 17.03
N SER A 42 -14.47 -8.45 16.27
CA SER A 42 -15.27 -8.52 15.04
C SER A 42 -14.48 -8.31 13.75
N THR A 43 -13.26 -7.75 13.83
CA THR A 43 -12.50 -7.30 12.65
C THR A 43 -11.07 -7.81 12.67
N LYS A 44 -10.61 -8.35 11.52
CA LYS A 44 -9.20 -8.60 11.23
C LYS A 44 -8.77 -7.64 10.12
N PHE A 45 -7.76 -6.84 10.35
CA PHE A 45 -7.26 -5.83 9.43
C PHE A 45 -5.75 -5.97 9.21
N ALA A 46 -5.31 -5.95 7.96
CA ALA A 46 -3.91 -6.05 7.59
C ALA A 46 -3.51 -4.84 6.75
N LEU A 47 -2.58 -4.03 7.28
CA LEU A 47 -1.91 -2.95 6.56
C LEU A 47 -0.54 -3.43 6.09
N PHE A 48 -0.35 -3.43 4.77
CA PHE A 48 0.94 -3.67 4.14
C PHE A 48 1.63 -2.33 3.90
N ASN A 49 2.79 -2.15 4.53
CA ASN A 49 3.73 -1.07 4.24
C ASN A 49 4.75 -1.56 3.20
N ILE A 50 4.73 -0.97 2.01
CA ILE A 50 5.39 -1.50 0.82
C ILE A 50 6.42 -0.52 0.27
N TYR A 51 7.60 -1.07 -0.05
CA TYR A 51 8.58 -0.46 -0.93
C TYR A 51 8.86 -1.39 -2.11
N ALA A 52 8.00 -1.33 -3.13
CA ALA A 52 8.02 -2.24 -4.26
C ALA A 52 9.30 -2.08 -5.09
N VAL A 53 9.62 -3.13 -5.85
CA VAL A 53 10.82 -3.16 -6.69
C VAL A 53 10.69 -2.09 -7.79
N ASN A 54 11.69 -1.22 -7.96
CA ASN A 54 11.83 -0.45 -9.20
C ASN A 54 12.30 -1.39 -10.32
N GLY A 55 11.41 -1.74 -11.24
CA GLY A 55 11.60 -2.79 -12.25
C GLY A 55 12.24 -2.25 -13.52
N THR A 56 13.52 -2.54 -13.71
CA THR A 56 14.34 -2.18 -14.88
C THR A 56 15.11 -3.41 -15.39
N ASP A 57 15.81 -3.28 -16.51
CA ASP A 57 16.67 -4.35 -17.05
C ASP A 57 17.98 -4.56 -16.29
N ASN A 58 18.22 -3.79 -15.22
CA ASN A 58 19.41 -3.99 -14.40
C ASN A 58 19.39 -5.40 -13.79
N PRO A 59 20.56 -6.07 -13.68
CA PRO A 59 20.64 -7.39 -13.05
C PRO A 59 20.05 -7.39 -11.65
N TYR A 60 19.19 -8.38 -11.36
CA TYR A 60 18.78 -8.66 -9.99
C TYR A 60 19.81 -9.58 -9.34
N ARG A 61 20.24 -9.24 -8.13
CA ARG A 61 21.19 -10.03 -7.35
C ARG A 61 20.49 -10.58 -6.12
N ASP A 62 20.56 -11.90 -5.97
CA ASP A 62 20.04 -12.61 -4.81
C ASP A 62 20.63 -12.02 -3.52
N PRO A 63 19.80 -11.60 -2.54
CA PRO A 63 20.30 -10.95 -1.33
C PRO A 63 21.23 -11.82 -0.48
N ALA A 64 21.01 -13.14 -0.47
CA ALA A 64 21.74 -14.10 0.36
C ALA A 64 23.07 -14.53 -0.28
N THR A 65 23.08 -14.75 -1.59
CA THR A 65 24.24 -15.31 -2.31
C THR A 65 24.98 -14.28 -3.17
N GLY A 66 24.35 -13.15 -3.51
CA GLY A 66 24.89 -12.16 -4.43
C GLY A 66 24.86 -12.55 -5.92
N ALA A 67 24.45 -13.79 -6.23
CA ALA A 67 24.37 -14.31 -7.58
C ALA A 67 23.32 -13.54 -8.41
N VAL A 68 23.61 -13.34 -9.71
CA VAL A 68 22.65 -12.72 -10.63
C VAL A 68 21.53 -13.71 -10.93
N ARG A 69 20.28 -13.28 -10.73
CA ARG A 69 19.06 -14.06 -11.01
C ARG A 69 18.09 -13.23 -11.83
N GLY A 70 18.27 -13.22 -13.15
CA GLY A 70 17.46 -12.41 -14.06
C GLY A 70 17.64 -10.90 -13.82
N THR A 71 16.56 -10.15 -14.07
CA THR A 71 16.53 -8.69 -14.01
C THR A 71 15.67 -8.18 -12.85
N ARG A 72 15.81 -6.89 -12.52
CA ARG A 72 14.91 -6.22 -11.57
C ARG A 72 13.46 -6.20 -12.07
N HIS A 73 13.25 -6.21 -13.38
CA HIS A 73 11.93 -6.34 -13.99
C HIS A 73 11.30 -7.71 -13.67
N ASP A 74 12.04 -8.81 -13.89
CA ASP A 74 11.57 -10.16 -13.55
C ASP A 74 11.21 -10.26 -12.06
N ARG A 75 12.06 -9.68 -11.21
CA ARG A 75 11.82 -9.61 -9.77
C ARG A 75 10.57 -8.80 -9.42
N LYS A 76 10.28 -7.71 -10.15
CA LYS A 76 9.08 -6.89 -9.93
C LYS A 76 7.80 -7.63 -10.31
N LEU A 77 7.77 -8.33 -11.45
CA LEU A 77 6.62 -9.14 -11.85
C LEU A 77 6.35 -10.27 -10.84
N ALA A 78 7.40 -10.92 -10.35
CA ALA A 78 7.29 -11.91 -9.28
C ALA A 78 6.79 -11.28 -7.97
N PHE A 79 7.27 -10.08 -7.61
CA PHE A 79 6.82 -9.33 -6.45
C PHE A 79 5.32 -9.03 -6.53
N HIS A 80 4.81 -8.54 -7.67
CA HIS A 80 3.39 -8.28 -7.87
C HIS A 80 2.53 -9.54 -7.67
N ARG A 81 2.94 -10.67 -8.26
CA ARG A 81 2.22 -11.94 -8.11
C ARG A 81 2.17 -12.39 -6.65
N LEU A 82 3.32 -12.45 -5.97
CA LEU A 82 3.43 -12.93 -4.60
C LEU A 82 2.68 -12.02 -3.61
N LEU A 83 2.74 -10.71 -3.81
CA LEU A 83 1.98 -9.75 -3.03
C LEU A 83 0.47 -9.95 -3.22
N MET A 84 0.01 -10.10 -4.47
CA MET A 84 -1.41 -10.36 -4.76
C MET A 84 -1.90 -11.67 -4.14
N GLU A 85 -1.12 -12.75 -4.23
CA GLU A 85 -1.43 -14.05 -3.63
C GLU A 85 -1.55 -13.95 -2.09
N GLU A 86 -0.64 -13.24 -1.44
CA GLU A 86 -0.71 -12.97 0.01
C GLU A 86 -1.99 -12.20 0.38
N CYS A 87 -2.33 -11.17 -0.38
CA CYS A 87 -3.56 -10.39 -0.14
C CYS A 87 -4.82 -11.23 -0.33
N LEU A 88 -4.89 -12.05 -1.38
CA LEU A 88 -6.01 -12.94 -1.64
C LEU A 88 -6.14 -14.00 -0.54
N SER A 89 -5.03 -14.56 -0.09
CA SER A 89 -5.01 -15.49 1.04
C SER A 89 -5.59 -14.84 2.30
N LEU A 90 -5.17 -13.62 2.63
CA LEU A 90 -5.71 -12.88 3.77
C LEU A 90 -7.20 -12.56 3.59
N GLU A 91 -7.64 -12.05 2.44
CA GLU A 91 -9.07 -11.79 2.19
C GLU A 91 -9.92 -13.05 2.36
N ASN A 92 -9.46 -14.20 1.84
CA ASN A 92 -10.12 -15.50 1.99
C ASN A 92 -10.21 -15.96 3.46
N ASN A 93 -9.28 -15.51 4.31
CA ASN A 93 -9.27 -15.74 5.75
C ASN A 93 -10.02 -14.65 6.55
N GLY A 94 -10.82 -13.82 5.86
CA GLY A 94 -11.70 -12.81 6.45
C GLY A 94 -11.05 -11.46 6.72
N TRP A 95 -9.76 -11.29 6.39
CA TRP A 95 -9.03 -10.05 6.63
C TRP A 95 -9.49 -8.93 5.71
N LYS A 96 -9.42 -7.72 6.25
CA LYS A 96 -9.58 -6.45 5.55
C LYS A 96 -8.18 -5.96 5.19
N VAL A 97 -7.87 -5.93 3.90
CA VAL A 97 -6.49 -5.69 3.42
C VAL A 97 -6.36 -4.27 2.87
N LEU A 98 -5.37 -3.54 3.37
CA LEU A 98 -4.92 -2.25 2.82
C LEU A 98 -3.46 -2.36 2.41
N LEU A 99 -3.18 -2.10 1.14
CA LEU A 99 -1.82 -1.91 0.62
C LEU A 99 -1.48 -0.43 0.67
N ALA A 100 -0.31 -0.04 1.16
CA ALA A 100 0.12 1.36 1.13
C ALA A 100 1.64 1.49 1.04
N GLY A 101 2.11 2.49 0.30
CA GLY A 101 3.53 2.82 0.15
C GLY A 101 3.93 3.01 -1.31
N ASP A 102 5.23 2.97 -1.57
CA ASP A 102 5.81 3.17 -2.89
C ASP A 102 5.64 1.89 -3.72
N MET A 103 4.68 1.92 -4.64
CA MET A 103 4.42 0.82 -5.59
C MET A 103 5.39 0.85 -6.78
N ASN A 104 6.16 1.93 -6.96
CA ASN A 104 7.02 2.17 -8.11
C ASN A 104 6.26 2.03 -9.45
N VAL A 105 4.96 2.35 -9.47
CA VAL A 105 4.06 2.27 -10.63
C VAL A 105 3.12 3.47 -10.59
N ALA A 106 3.20 4.36 -11.58
CA ALA A 106 2.18 5.39 -11.79
C ALA A 106 1.02 4.80 -12.61
N PRO A 107 -0.22 4.65 -12.08
CA PRO A 107 -1.28 3.87 -12.74
C PRO A 107 -1.83 4.47 -14.04
N ALA A 108 -2.03 5.78 -14.12
CA ALA A 108 -2.69 6.41 -15.25
C ALA A 108 -1.92 7.61 -15.81
N ARG A 109 -2.35 8.15 -16.96
CA ARG A 109 -1.69 9.30 -17.59
C ARG A 109 -1.62 10.53 -16.67
N ILE A 110 -2.68 10.73 -15.88
CA ILE A 110 -2.80 11.82 -14.90
C ILE A 110 -1.82 11.67 -13.73
N ASP A 111 -1.24 10.48 -13.54
CA ASP A 111 -0.30 10.16 -12.47
C ASP A 111 1.16 10.43 -12.85
N GLY A 112 1.42 11.12 -13.97
CA GLY A 112 2.77 11.50 -14.37
C GLY A 112 2.83 12.85 -15.09
N HIS A 113 3.82 13.66 -14.74
CA HIS A 113 4.10 14.97 -15.32
C HIS A 113 5.53 15.04 -15.88
N PRO A 114 5.76 15.69 -17.04
CA PRO A 114 4.75 16.24 -17.96
C PRO A 114 3.99 15.14 -18.73
N ARG A 115 4.46 13.90 -18.65
CA ARG A 115 3.86 12.73 -19.27
C ARG A 115 4.08 11.53 -18.35
N LEU A 116 3.20 10.54 -18.46
CA LEU A 116 3.40 9.25 -17.84
C LEU A 116 4.70 8.60 -18.31
N ARG A 117 5.44 8.04 -17.37
CA ARG A 117 6.69 7.32 -17.64
C ARG A 117 6.45 6.08 -18.49
N THR A 118 7.11 6.04 -19.65
CA THR A 118 7.10 4.90 -20.58
C THR A 118 8.49 4.37 -20.90
N SER A 119 9.54 5.06 -20.49
CA SER A 119 10.93 4.64 -20.66
C SER A 119 11.61 4.45 -19.29
N PRO A 120 12.32 3.33 -19.08
CA PRO A 120 12.43 2.21 -20.01
C PRO A 120 11.11 1.41 -20.16
N GLN A 121 10.99 0.58 -21.21
CA GLN A 121 9.76 -0.11 -21.60
C GLN A 121 9.17 -0.96 -20.46
N GLN A 122 10.00 -1.44 -19.54
CA GLN A 122 9.60 -2.20 -18.36
C GLN A 122 8.61 -1.44 -17.50
N HIS A 123 8.65 -0.09 -17.43
CA HIS A 123 7.62 0.68 -16.72
C HIS A 123 6.22 0.49 -17.31
N VAL A 124 6.11 0.34 -18.63
CA VAL A 124 4.83 0.06 -19.30
C VAL A 124 4.33 -1.33 -18.96
N VAL A 125 5.21 -2.33 -19.06
CA VAL A 125 4.86 -3.74 -18.78
C VAL A 125 4.51 -3.93 -17.30
N ASN A 126 5.30 -3.38 -16.39
CA ASN A 126 5.07 -3.43 -14.96
C ASN A 126 3.73 -2.79 -14.57
N ARG A 127 3.36 -1.68 -15.22
CA ARG A 127 2.08 -1.01 -14.99
C ARG A 127 0.92 -1.87 -15.46
N ALA A 128 0.96 -2.39 -16.69
CA ALA A 128 -0.09 -3.27 -17.19
C ALA A 128 -0.29 -4.51 -16.31
N ASP A 129 0.83 -5.08 -15.83
CA ASP A 129 0.83 -6.20 -14.88
C ASP A 129 0.20 -5.84 -13.53
N PHE A 130 0.59 -4.68 -12.97
CA PHE A 130 0.07 -4.18 -11.71
C PHE A 130 -1.42 -3.86 -11.81
N ASP A 131 -1.85 -3.18 -12.85
CA ASP A 131 -3.25 -2.84 -13.09
C ASP A 131 -4.10 -4.10 -13.17
N THR A 132 -3.67 -5.09 -13.94
CA THR A 132 -4.38 -6.38 -14.08
C THR A 132 -4.52 -7.09 -12.73
N LYS A 133 -3.47 -7.11 -11.91
CA LYS A 133 -3.48 -7.84 -10.64
C LYS A 133 -4.20 -7.09 -9.50
N PHE A 134 -4.09 -5.77 -9.45
CA PHE A 134 -4.47 -4.98 -8.28
C PHE A 134 -5.61 -4.01 -8.50
N LEU A 135 -5.77 -3.40 -9.68
CA LEU A 135 -6.67 -2.24 -9.87
C LEU A 135 -7.82 -2.49 -10.85
N ARG A 136 -7.73 -3.51 -11.72
CA ARG A 136 -8.74 -3.77 -12.74
C ARG A 136 -9.98 -4.43 -12.14
N GLU A 137 -11.14 -3.80 -12.38
CA GLU A 137 -12.44 -4.41 -12.08
C GLU A 137 -12.68 -5.62 -13.00
N LYS A 138 -13.21 -6.71 -12.43
CA LYS A 138 -13.40 -7.98 -13.13
C LYS A 138 -14.34 -7.84 -14.33
N ASN A 139 -13.93 -8.44 -15.46
CA ASN A 139 -14.85 -9.26 -16.25
C ASN A 139 -14.79 -10.69 -15.68
N GLN A 140 -15.91 -11.41 -15.62
CA GLN A 140 -16.12 -12.62 -14.81
C GLN A 140 -15.15 -13.80 -15.02
N ALA A 141 -14.23 -13.74 -15.99
CA ALA A 141 -13.37 -14.86 -16.41
C ALA A 141 -12.00 -14.99 -15.69
N GLU A 142 -11.50 -13.97 -14.99
CA GLU A 142 -10.19 -14.05 -14.31
C GLU A 142 -10.35 -14.34 -12.80
N VAL A 143 -9.97 -15.56 -12.40
CA VAL A 143 -10.28 -16.11 -11.07
C VAL A 143 -9.33 -15.57 -9.96
N ASN A 144 -8.15 -15.05 -10.30
CA ASN A 144 -7.09 -14.75 -9.34
C ASN A 144 -6.54 -13.31 -9.44
N VAL A 145 -7.38 -12.30 -9.18
CA VAL A 145 -6.96 -10.88 -9.09
C VAL A 145 -7.46 -10.24 -7.79
N PHE A 146 -6.66 -9.34 -7.21
CA PHE A 146 -7.00 -8.64 -5.97
C PHE A 146 -8.19 -7.69 -6.17
N ASN A 147 -8.24 -6.99 -7.30
CA ASN A 147 -9.34 -6.06 -7.65
C ASN A 147 -9.63 -5.06 -6.49
N GLY A 148 -8.57 -4.44 -5.99
CA GLY A 148 -8.65 -3.37 -5.03
C GLY A 148 -8.93 -2.03 -5.69
N VAL A 149 -9.10 -1.01 -4.86
CA VAL A 149 -9.36 0.36 -5.30
C VAL A 149 -8.27 1.29 -4.82
N ASP A 150 -7.67 2.02 -5.76
CA ASP A 150 -6.82 3.18 -5.48
C ASP A 150 -7.65 4.23 -4.72
N VAL A 151 -7.33 4.39 -3.44
CA VAL A 151 -8.12 5.19 -2.51
C VAL A 151 -8.18 6.65 -2.94
N TRP A 152 -7.03 7.25 -3.28
CA TRP A 152 -6.95 8.67 -3.64
C TRP A 152 -7.70 8.93 -4.94
N ARG A 153 -7.48 8.07 -5.96
CA ARG A 153 -8.10 8.25 -7.27
C ARG A 153 -9.62 8.05 -7.24
N LYS A 154 -10.15 7.27 -6.29
CA LYS A 154 -11.60 7.10 -6.10
C LYS A 154 -12.31 8.42 -5.76
N SER A 155 -11.71 9.23 -4.89
CA SER A 155 -12.26 10.50 -4.41
C SER A 155 -11.82 11.71 -5.25
N HIS A 156 -10.65 11.63 -5.90
CA HIS A 156 -10.05 12.74 -6.65
C HIS A 156 -9.81 12.34 -8.11
N LYS A 157 -10.87 11.94 -8.81
CA LYS A 157 -10.79 11.30 -10.15
C LYS A 157 -9.99 12.10 -11.17
N GLU A 158 -10.14 13.42 -11.17
CA GLU A 158 -9.57 14.33 -12.17
C GLU A 158 -8.43 15.18 -11.63
N GLU A 159 -8.05 15.01 -10.36
CA GLU A 159 -6.98 15.81 -9.76
C GLU A 159 -5.61 15.22 -10.11
N ALA A 160 -4.76 16.04 -10.69
CA ALA A 160 -3.37 15.69 -10.97
C ALA A 160 -2.51 16.07 -9.76
N ARG A 161 -2.04 15.07 -9.02
CA ARG A 161 -1.22 15.23 -7.81
C ARG A 161 -0.21 14.11 -7.73
N TYR A 162 1.00 14.41 -7.24
CA TYR A 162 2.16 13.53 -7.40
C TYR A 162 2.82 13.24 -6.06
N THR A 163 3.50 12.10 -5.98
CA THR A 163 4.16 11.65 -4.76
C THR A 163 5.67 11.55 -4.87
N TYR A 164 6.21 11.56 -6.09
CA TYR A 164 7.64 11.48 -6.40
C TYR A 164 8.11 12.66 -7.26
N PHE A 165 9.22 13.28 -6.83
CA PHE A 165 9.85 14.46 -7.41
C PHE A 165 11.38 14.23 -7.54
N PRO A 166 11.87 13.76 -8.70
CA PRO A 166 13.28 13.45 -8.92
C PRO A 166 14.18 14.68 -8.72
N GLY A 167 15.12 14.58 -7.78
CA GLY A 167 16.03 15.69 -7.42
C GLY A 167 17.02 16.11 -8.51
N SER A 168 17.18 15.31 -9.58
CA SER A 168 18.08 15.63 -10.70
C SER A 168 17.48 16.65 -11.70
N ARG A 169 16.26 17.13 -11.47
CA ARG A 169 15.55 18.10 -12.31
C ARG A 169 14.99 19.22 -11.44
N GLY A 170 14.62 20.34 -12.06
CA GLY A 170 13.91 21.41 -11.35
C GLY A 170 12.64 20.85 -10.68
N LEU A 171 12.37 21.23 -9.43
CA LEU A 171 11.22 20.73 -8.69
C LEU A 171 9.93 20.93 -9.49
N GLY A 172 9.10 19.89 -9.61
CA GLY A 172 7.85 19.94 -10.37
C GLY A 172 7.99 19.76 -11.89
N SER A 173 9.20 19.83 -12.46
CA SER A 173 9.40 19.69 -13.92
C SER A 173 9.21 18.26 -14.44
N SER A 174 9.21 17.28 -13.54
CA SER A 174 8.95 15.87 -13.81
C SER A 174 8.46 15.25 -12.52
N CYS A 175 7.32 14.57 -12.51
CA CYS A 175 6.76 13.99 -11.30
C CYS A 175 6.01 12.70 -11.62
N ASP A 176 5.91 11.78 -10.66
CA ASP A 176 5.07 10.58 -10.76
C ASP A 176 4.25 10.42 -9.46
N ARG A 177 3.04 9.85 -9.53
CA ARG A 177 2.30 9.35 -8.35
C ARG A 177 2.52 7.86 -8.21
N VAL A 178 3.51 7.48 -7.41
CA VAL A 178 3.92 6.07 -7.20
C VAL A 178 3.65 5.58 -5.78
N ASP A 179 3.51 6.49 -4.83
CA ASP A 179 2.99 6.23 -3.50
C ASP A 179 1.47 6.40 -3.47
N TYR A 180 0.76 5.35 -3.08
CA TYR A 180 -0.69 5.38 -2.89
C TYR A 180 -1.13 4.21 -2.02
N ALA A 181 -2.41 4.21 -1.67
CA ALA A 181 -3.04 3.12 -0.96
C ALA A 181 -4.09 2.42 -1.83
N ILE A 182 -4.16 1.10 -1.72
CA ILE A 182 -5.14 0.24 -2.40
C ILE A 182 -5.94 -0.50 -1.34
N ALA A 183 -7.24 -0.18 -1.25
CA ALA A 183 -8.16 -0.87 -0.37
C ALA A 183 -8.69 -2.13 -1.06
N GLY A 184 -8.61 -3.28 -0.37
CA GLY A 184 -9.24 -4.52 -0.83
C GLY A 184 -10.76 -4.42 -0.92
N ARG A 185 -11.39 -5.35 -1.64
CA ARG A 185 -12.84 -5.33 -1.92
C ARG A 185 -13.64 -5.27 -0.64
N SER A 186 -13.26 -6.08 0.34
CA SER A 186 -13.98 -6.15 1.61
C SER A 186 -13.94 -4.85 2.43
N MET A 187 -12.87 -4.06 2.31
CA MET A 187 -12.80 -2.72 2.90
C MET A 187 -13.66 -1.71 2.14
N ARG A 188 -13.59 -1.75 0.82
CA ARG A 188 -14.37 -0.89 -0.08
C ARG A 188 -15.86 -1.10 0.14
N ASP A 189 -16.32 -2.34 0.12
CA ASP A 189 -17.75 -2.70 0.20
C ASP A 189 -18.36 -2.34 1.56
N ARG A 190 -17.53 -2.26 2.61
CA ARG A 190 -17.91 -1.82 3.95
C ARG A 190 -17.74 -0.33 4.21
N GLY A 191 -17.24 0.43 3.23
CA GLY A 191 -17.00 1.87 3.40
C GLY A 191 -15.98 2.19 4.49
N MET A 192 -14.99 1.33 4.73
CA MET A 192 -14.04 1.50 5.84
C MET A 192 -13.11 2.70 5.66
N VAL A 193 -12.87 3.14 4.42
CA VAL A 193 -12.00 4.28 4.13
C VAL A 193 -12.82 5.56 4.14
N THR A 194 -12.54 6.45 5.09
CA THR A 194 -13.30 7.68 5.34
C THR A 194 -12.60 8.93 4.81
N GLY A 195 -11.29 8.86 4.58
CA GLY A 195 -10.51 9.99 4.09
C GLY A 195 -9.16 9.57 3.50
N SER A 196 -8.59 10.45 2.69
CA SER A 196 -7.24 10.27 2.12
C SER A 196 -6.65 11.58 1.66
N GLY A 197 -5.33 11.69 1.65
CA GLY A 197 -4.63 12.86 1.11
C GLY A 197 -3.17 12.64 0.75
N ILE A 198 -2.62 13.63 0.05
CA ILE A 198 -1.22 13.74 -0.33
C ILE A 198 -0.68 15.04 0.27
N LEU A 199 0.44 14.96 0.97
CA LEU A 199 1.08 16.07 1.69
C LEU A 199 2.26 16.63 0.86
N ASP A 200 1.93 17.24 -0.29
CA ASP A 200 2.90 17.61 -1.34
C ASP A 200 3.54 19.00 -1.19
N SER A 201 3.46 19.62 -0.02
CA SER A 201 4.25 20.83 0.25
C SER A 201 5.74 20.49 0.42
N GLU A 202 6.62 21.45 0.11
CA GLU A 202 8.07 21.28 0.32
C GLU A 202 8.42 21.00 1.79
N ALA A 203 7.68 21.62 2.72
CA ALA A 203 7.85 21.42 4.16
C ALA A 203 7.53 19.97 4.57
N GLU A 204 6.43 19.39 4.06
CA GLU A 204 6.02 18.01 4.37
C GLU A 204 6.92 16.97 3.70
N ARG A 205 7.42 17.28 2.50
CA ARG A 205 8.43 16.48 1.79
C ARG A 205 9.71 16.35 2.61
N GLY A 206 10.22 17.48 3.10
CA GLY A 206 11.55 17.58 3.68
C GLY A 206 12.64 17.19 2.65
N PRO A 207 13.68 16.43 3.06
CA PRO A 207 14.80 16.08 2.16
C PRO A 207 14.51 14.94 1.18
N SER A 208 13.35 14.28 1.29
CA SER A 208 12.97 13.14 0.47
C SER A 208 12.63 13.58 -0.96
N ASP A 209 12.85 12.72 -1.95
CA ASP A 209 12.24 12.86 -3.28
C ASP A 209 10.77 12.41 -3.30
N HIS A 210 10.26 11.84 -2.21
CA HIS A 210 8.86 11.49 -2.03
C HIS A 210 8.14 12.34 -0.99
N VAL A 211 6.84 12.55 -1.17
CA VAL A 211 5.95 13.21 -0.20
C VAL A 211 5.05 12.20 0.53
N PRO A 212 4.67 12.45 1.79
CA PRO A 212 3.79 11.55 2.52
C PRO A 212 2.38 11.47 1.92
N ILE A 213 1.77 10.30 2.08
CA ILE A 213 0.33 10.11 1.89
C ILE A 213 -0.31 9.73 3.21
N TRP A 214 -1.60 10.04 3.37
CA TRP A 214 -2.38 9.60 4.52
C TRP A 214 -3.70 8.97 4.09
N ILE A 215 -4.17 8.03 4.90
CA ILE A 215 -5.47 7.38 4.77
C ILE A 215 -6.12 7.34 6.15
N GLU A 216 -7.42 7.62 6.19
CA GLU A 216 -8.24 7.46 7.39
C GLU A 216 -9.15 6.23 7.24
N ILE A 217 -9.14 5.39 8.27
CA ILE A 217 -9.87 4.14 8.30
C ILE A 217 -10.75 4.11 9.54
N SER A 218 -12.03 3.81 9.33
CA SER A 218 -12.99 3.47 10.36
C SER A 218 -12.91 1.98 10.67
N MET A 219 -12.65 1.65 11.93
CA MET A 219 -12.68 0.28 12.44
C MET A 219 -13.73 0.15 13.54
N ASP A 220 -14.45 -0.98 13.50
CA ASP A 220 -15.36 -1.35 14.57
C ASP A 220 -14.55 -1.87 15.77
N THR A 221 -14.52 -1.06 16.83
CA THR A 221 -13.82 -1.35 18.08
C THR A 221 -14.77 -1.84 19.17
N SER A 222 -16.03 -2.14 18.83
CA SER A 222 -16.97 -2.70 19.79
C SER A 222 -16.45 -4.06 20.29
N ASN A 223 -15.92 -4.05 21.51
CA ASN A 223 -15.78 -5.27 22.29
C ASN A 223 -17.21 -5.77 22.53
N GLU A 224 -17.59 -6.91 21.95
CA GLU A 224 -18.85 -7.59 22.30
C GLU A 224 -18.83 -7.96 23.80
N LYS A 225 -19.12 -7.01 24.68
CA LYS A 225 -19.82 -7.30 25.91
C LYS A 225 -21.29 -7.46 25.52
N LYS A 226 -21.64 -8.62 24.96
CA LYS A 226 -23.03 -9.08 24.99
C LYS A 226 -23.37 -9.33 26.46
N LYS A 227 -23.74 -8.25 27.17
CA LYS A 227 -24.63 -8.39 28.31
C LYS A 227 -25.96 -8.81 27.73
N ASN A 228 -26.46 -9.96 28.16
CA ASN A 228 -27.86 -10.30 28.04
C ASN A 228 -28.68 -9.16 28.67
N SER A 229 -29.14 -8.21 27.87
CA SER A 229 -30.23 -7.31 28.23
C SER A 229 -31.42 -7.68 27.38
N ILE A 230 -32.32 -8.41 28.04
CA ILE A 230 -33.75 -8.42 27.71
C ILE A 230 -34.22 -6.96 27.81
N ASP A 231 -35.17 -6.59 26.94
CA ASP A 231 -35.85 -5.30 26.76
C ASP A 231 -35.21 -4.23 25.85
N GLY A 232 -35.76 -4.15 24.62
CA GLY A 232 -36.62 -3.02 24.25
C GLY A 232 -36.01 -1.65 23.95
N GLN A 233 -34.69 -1.47 23.91
CA GLN A 233 -34.07 -0.19 23.51
C GLN A 233 -33.26 -0.34 22.21
N GLU A 234 -33.42 0.64 21.31
CA GLU A 234 -32.61 0.76 20.09
C GLU A 234 -31.12 0.73 20.45
N PRO A 235 -30.29 -0.04 19.72
CA PRO A 235 -28.88 -0.13 20.03
C PRO A 235 -28.19 1.22 19.81
N GLU A 236 -27.68 1.79 20.90
CA GLU A 236 -26.76 2.93 20.89
C GLU A 236 -25.57 2.60 19.98
N ARG A 237 -25.30 3.43 18.97
CA ARG A 237 -24.23 3.20 18.00
C ARG A 237 -22.89 3.09 18.73
N ALA A 238 -22.22 1.95 18.58
CA ALA A 238 -20.92 1.70 19.16
C ALA A 238 -19.88 2.78 18.75
N PRO A 239 -18.89 3.08 19.61
CA PRO A 239 -17.83 4.02 19.26
C PRO A 239 -17.03 3.53 18.06
N ILE A 240 -16.91 4.39 17.04
CA ILE A 240 -16.08 4.14 15.87
C ILE A 240 -14.63 4.49 16.25
N GLY A 241 -13.72 3.51 16.16
CA GLY A 241 -12.29 3.78 16.28
C GLY A 241 -11.75 4.31 14.95
N TYR A 242 -11.04 5.43 15.00
CA TYR A 242 -10.34 5.98 13.85
C TYR A 242 -8.85 5.61 13.91
N ALA A 243 -8.33 5.06 12.81
CA ALA A 243 -6.89 4.85 12.63
C ALA A 243 -6.42 5.66 11.42
N THR A 244 -5.42 6.53 11.64
CA THR A 244 -4.71 7.24 10.55
C THR A 244 -3.43 6.49 10.25
N ALA A 245 -3.28 6.03 9.01
CA ALA A 245 -2.01 5.53 8.51
C ALA A 245 -1.32 6.64 7.72
N ILE A 246 -0.18 7.12 8.23
CA ILE A 246 0.73 7.98 7.47
C ILE A 246 1.82 7.08 6.92
N VAL A 247 1.93 7.01 5.60
CA VAL A 247 2.97 6.21 4.95
C VAL A 247 3.99 7.15 4.34
N LYS A 248 5.24 7.02 4.79
CA LYS A 248 6.40 7.70 4.23
C LYS A 248 7.35 6.66 3.64
N GLY A 249 7.55 6.69 2.33
CA GLY A 249 8.62 5.94 1.69
C GLY A 249 9.97 6.47 2.18
N TYR A 250 10.67 5.70 3.01
CA TYR A 250 12.04 6.05 3.42
C TYR A 250 13.03 5.57 2.36
N THR A 251 13.49 6.45 1.48
CA THR A 251 14.63 6.21 0.59
C THR A 251 15.94 6.61 1.30
N GLY A 252 16.26 5.93 2.41
CA GLY A 252 17.47 6.20 3.20
C GLY A 252 18.70 5.44 2.70
N HIS A 253 19.71 6.16 2.22
CA HIS A 253 21.07 5.65 2.07
C HIS A 253 21.73 5.50 3.45
N ILE A 254 21.96 4.26 3.90
CA ILE A 254 22.84 3.99 5.05
C ILE A 254 24.29 4.09 4.55
N LYS A 255 25.01 5.15 4.95
CA LYS A 255 26.47 5.11 5.03
C LYS A 255 26.81 4.65 6.46
N LEU A 256 27.52 3.52 6.54
CA LEU A 256 28.24 3.10 7.74
C LEU A 256 29.37 4.10 8.03
#